data_AF-A0A7L1BAE1-F1
#
_entry.id   AF-A0A7L1BAE1-F1
#
_cell.length_a   1.000
_cell.length_b   1.000
_cell.length_c   1.000
_cell.angle_alpha   90.00
_cell.angle_beta   90.00
_cell.angle_gamma   90.00
#
_symmetry.space_group_name_H-M   'P 1'
#
loop_
_entity.id
_entity.type
_entity.pdbx_description
1 polymer ?
#
loop_
_entity_poly.entity_id
_entity_poly.type
_entity_poly.pdbx_seq_one_letter_code
_entity_poly.pdbx_strand_id
1 'polypeptide(L)'
;ASAAIKRYVELGNALNATALNAIGTRYVCLLNATELEAIDPPSLKLASLDPSACSQETKNILYEKAKKAFSDQHRLPAYYELILPYLGGAPAADLKALSKDNVNMNVSTFVTLRRESLMSLTPPEVQGLLGLNLPELAQWQYRAPVREWIQVQKQSELDKLHIGLTGGTQEGYINIVTPKFPAPSSAPLGTVAMAFHLLPALFLSFLMVSILS
;
A
#
# COMPACT_ATOMS: atom_id res chain seq x y z
N ALA A 1 34.03 -2.50 -3.81
CA ALA A 1 33.21 -3.58 -4.38
C ALA A 1 32.38 -3.09 -5.57
N SER A 2 31.49 -2.10 -5.44
CA SER A 2 30.63 -1.65 -6.56
C SER A 2 31.39 -1.23 -7.83
N ALA A 3 32.53 -0.53 -7.71
CA ALA A 3 33.37 -0.18 -8.85
C ALA A 3 33.98 -1.40 -9.57
N ALA A 4 34.32 -2.46 -8.82
CA ALA A 4 34.86 -3.69 -9.39
C ALA A 4 33.78 -4.50 -10.11
N ILE A 5 32.56 -4.53 -9.57
CA ILE A 5 31.40 -5.17 -10.21
C ILE A 5 31.03 -4.45 -11.51
N LYS A 6 30.98 -3.11 -11.47
CA LYS A 6 30.76 -2.31 -12.68
C LYS A 6 31.81 -2.61 -13.75
N ARG A 7 33.10 -2.61 -13.37
CA ARG A 7 34.19 -2.96 -14.29
C ARG A 7 34.05 -4.39 -14.84
N TYR A 8 33.65 -5.35 -14.02
CA TYR A 8 33.43 -6.73 -14.44
C TYR A 8 32.35 -6.83 -15.53
N VAL A 9 31.23 -6.11 -15.34
CA VAL A 9 30.14 -6.04 -16.33
C VAL A 9 30.54 -5.26 -17.58
N GLU A 10 31.23 -4.13 -17.44
CA GLU A 10 31.76 -3.32 -18.56
C GLU A 10 32.72 -4.10 -19.46
N LEU A 11 33.43 -5.10 -18.90
CA LEU A 11 34.29 -6.01 -19.66
C LEU A 11 33.52 -7.12 -20.39
N GLY A 12 32.19 -7.10 -20.34
CA GLY A 12 31.32 -8.08 -21.01
C GLY A 12 31.13 -9.39 -20.24
N ASN A 13 31.55 -9.46 -18.97
CA ASN A 13 31.33 -10.66 -18.19
C ASN A 13 29.87 -10.74 -17.70
N ALA A 14 29.28 -11.93 -17.79
CA ALA A 14 27.92 -12.17 -17.37
C ALA A 14 27.78 -12.23 -15.84
N LEU A 15 26.70 -11.67 -15.32
CA LEU A 15 26.22 -11.86 -13.94
C LEU A 15 25.53 -13.23 -13.79
N ASN A 16 26.30 -14.29 -13.99
CA ASN A 16 25.83 -15.67 -13.82
C ASN A 16 25.64 -16.04 -12.34
N ALA A 17 25.14 -17.24 -12.05
CA ALA A 17 24.89 -17.69 -10.68
C ALA A 17 26.11 -17.56 -9.74
N THR A 18 27.30 -17.93 -10.21
CA THR A 18 28.54 -17.81 -9.44
C THR A 18 28.86 -16.36 -9.11
N ALA A 19 28.77 -15.46 -10.10
CA ALA A 19 28.98 -14.04 -9.90
C ALA A 19 27.95 -13.44 -8.94
N LEU A 20 26.66 -13.77 -9.11
CA LEU A 20 25.56 -13.31 -8.25
C LEU A 20 25.76 -13.76 -6.79
N ASN A 21 26.15 -15.02 -6.58
CA ASN A 21 26.45 -15.54 -5.23
C ASN A 21 27.71 -14.90 -4.63
N ALA A 22 28.73 -14.64 -5.44
CA ALA A 22 29.98 -14.03 -4.99
C ALA A 22 29.79 -12.57 -4.56
N ILE A 23 28.98 -11.79 -5.29
CA ILE A 23 28.64 -10.43 -4.90
C ILE A 23 27.54 -10.41 -3.81
N GLY A 24 26.66 -11.41 -3.81
CA GLY A 24 25.54 -11.49 -2.87
C GLY A 24 24.53 -10.36 -3.02
N THR A 25 23.41 -10.47 -2.29
CA THR A 25 22.25 -9.59 -2.51
C THR A 25 22.54 -8.12 -2.24
N ARG A 26 23.39 -7.81 -1.26
CA ARG A 26 23.77 -6.42 -0.93
C ARG A 26 24.24 -5.66 -2.16
N TYR A 27 25.11 -6.27 -2.97
CA TYR A 27 25.64 -5.60 -4.16
C TYR A 27 24.72 -5.75 -5.37
N VAL A 28 23.92 -6.83 -5.46
CA VAL A 28 22.83 -6.92 -6.45
C VAL A 28 21.85 -5.74 -6.29
N CYS A 29 21.50 -5.35 -5.07
CA CYS A 29 20.62 -4.19 -4.81
C CYS A 29 21.23 -2.83 -5.23
N LEU A 30 22.52 -2.77 -5.56
CA LEU A 30 23.20 -1.55 -6.00
C LEU A 30 23.40 -1.48 -7.52
N LEU A 31 23.05 -2.55 -8.24
CA LEU A 31 23.06 -2.58 -9.69
C LEU A 31 21.98 -1.66 -10.25
N ASN A 32 22.28 -0.99 -11.35
CA ASN A 32 21.28 -0.19 -12.06
C ASN A 32 20.36 -1.10 -12.90
N ALA A 33 19.27 -0.52 -13.44
CA ALA A 33 18.29 -1.26 -14.24
C ALA A 33 18.92 -1.99 -15.44
N THR A 34 19.86 -1.37 -16.16
CA THR A 34 20.54 -1.99 -17.30
C THR A 34 21.37 -3.21 -16.89
N GLU A 35 22.10 -3.12 -15.78
CA GLU A 35 22.89 -4.23 -15.24
C GLU A 35 21.99 -5.38 -14.75
N LEU A 36 20.88 -5.06 -14.08
CA LEU A 36 19.89 -6.06 -13.64
C LEU A 36 19.20 -6.73 -14.85
N GLU A 37 18.89 -5.98 -15.89
CA GLU A 37 18.29 -6.52 -17.12
C GLU A 37 19.27 -7.37 -17.94
N ALA A 38 20.58 -7.20 -17.75
CA ALA A 38 21.58 -8.07 -18.35
C ALA A 38 21.70 -9.45 -17.67
N ILE A 39 21.10 -9.64 -16.49
CA ILE A 39 21.08 -10.95 -15.82
C ILE A 39 20.25 -11.94 -16.65
N ASP A 40 20.85 -13.06 -17.03
CA ASP A 40 20.14 -14.14 -17.72
C ASP A 40 19.22 -14.88 -16.73
N PRO A 41 17.90 -15.03 -16.98
CA PRO A 41 16.96 -15.62 -16.03
C PRO A 41 17.41 -16.97 -15.43
N PRO A 42 17.89 -17.97 -16.21
CA PRO A 42 18.45 -19.21 -15.68
C PRO A 42 19.49 -19.06 -14.57
N SER A 43 20.23 -17.93 -14.53
CA SER A 43 21.22 -17.66 -13.48
C SER A 43 20.58 -17.60 -12.09
N LEU A 44 19.30 -17.22 -11.99
CA LEU A 44 18.56 -17.18 -10.72
C LEU A 44 18.19 -18.57 -10.18
N LYS A 45 18.23 -19.63 -11.00
CA LYS A 45 17.97 -21.01 -10.52
C LYS A 45 18.99 -21.48 -9.49
N LEU A 46 20.22 -20.98 -9.58
CA LEU A 46 21.35 -21.39 -8.75
C LEU A 46 21.89 -20.24 -7.89
N ALA A 47 21.28 -19.06 -7.96
CA ALA A 47 21.62 -17.92 -7.12
C ALA A 47 20.80 -17.95 -5.82
N SER A 48 21.45 -17.75 -4.69
CA SER A 48 20.80 -17.57 -3.39
C SER A 48 20.77 -16.09 -3.06
N LEU A 49 19.62 -15.46 -3.32
CA LEU A 49 19.42 -14.02 -3.11
C LEU A 49 18.19 -13.76 -2.24
N ASP A 50 18.29 -12.78 -1.35
CA ASP A 50 17.18 -12.23 -0.58
C ASP A 50 17.02 -10.72 -0.88
N PRO A 51 16.26 -10.34 -1.92
CA PRO A 51 16.11 -8.95 -2.33
C PRO A 51 15.12 -8.16 -1.45
N SER A 52 14.72 -8.67 -0.28
CA SER A 52 13.75 -8.03 0.62
C SER A 52 14.11 -6.58 0.98
N ALA A 53 15.40 -6.27 1.09
CA ALA A 53 15.92 -4.93 1.38
C ALA A 53 16.25 -4.08 0.14
N CYS A 54 16.12 -4.61 -1.08
CA CYS A 54 16.38 -3.84 -2.30
C CYS A 54 15.30 -2.77 -2.56
N SER A 55 15.59 -1.83 -3.47
CA SER A 55 14.60 -0.88 -3.99
C SER A 55 13.44 -1.63 -4.68
N GLN A 56 12.28 -0.98 -4.78
CA GLN A 56 11.13 -1.58 -5.46
C GLN A 56 11.41 -1.86 -6.94
N GLU A 57 12.16 -0.98 -7.60
CA GLU A 57 12.58 -1.18 -8.99
C GLU A 57 13.42 -2.45 -9.16
N THR A 58 14.41 -2.67 -8.28
CA THR A 58 15.21 -3.90 -8.29
C THR A 58 14.35 -5.13 -8.04
N LYS A 59 13.43 -5.08 -7.07
CA LYS A 59 12.51 -6.19 -6.79
C LYS A 59 11.66 -6.53 -8.01
N ASN A 60 11.13 -5.54 -8.72
CA ASN A 60 10.31 -5.73 -9.91
C ASN A 60 11.11 -6.45 -11.02
N ILE A 61 12.33 -5.98 -11.31
CA ILE A 61 13.18 -6.60 -12.34
C ILE A 61 13.53 -8.04 -11.96
N LEU A 62 13.98 -8.26 -10.71
CA LEU A 62 14.35 -9.59 -10.24
C LEU A 62 13.16 -10.56 -10.22
N TYR A 63 11.96 -10.07 -9.91
CA TYR A 63 10.74 -10.89 -9.99
C TYR A 63 10.46 -11.36 -11.42
N GLU A 64 10.49 -10.47 -12.41
CA GLU A 64 10.26 -10.83 -13.81
C GLU A 64 11.32 -11.82 -14.32
N LYS A 65 12.58 -11.65 -13.90
CA LYS A 65 13.64 -12.60 -14.18
C LYS A 65 13.37 -13.95 -13.50
N ALA A 66 13.00 -13.98 -12.22
CA ALA A 66 12.71 -15.22 -11.49
C ALA A 66 11.51 -15.97 -12.10
N LYS A 67 10.43 -15.27 -12.43
CA LYS A 67 9.26 -15.82 -13.11
C LYS A 67 9.63 -16.51 -14.42
N LYS A 68 10.49 -15.89 -15.24
CA LYS A 68 11.02 -16.50 -16.48
C LYS A 68 11.89 -17.71 -16.17
N ALA A 69 12.79 -17.59 -15.19
CA ALA A 69 13.69 -18.65 -14.77
C ALA A 69 12.92 -19.92 -14.39
N PHE A 70 11.87 -19.80 -13.57
CA PHE A 70 11.12 -20.93 -13.03
C PHE A 70 9.82 -21.26 -13.80
N SER A 71 9.68 -20.73 -15.02
CA SER A 71 8.48 -20.94 -15.86
C SER A 71 8.18 -22.43 -16.14
N ASP A 72 9.21 -23.28 -16.19
CA ASP A 72 9.09 -24.73 -16.33
C ASP A 72 8.43 -25.41 -15.12
N GLN A 73 8.50 -24.77 -13.96
CA GLN A 73 7.95 -25.28 -12.70
C GLN A 73 6.53 -24.75 -12.44
N HIS A 74 5.99 -23.84 -13.25
CA HIS A 74 4.75 -23.08 -12.95
C HIS A 74 3.51 -23.94 -12.67
N ARG A 75 3.48 -25.20 -13.12
CA ARG A 75 2.37 -26.14 -12.87
C ARG A 75 2.59 -27.04 -11.66
N LEU A 76 3.74 -26.92 -10.99
CA LEU A 76 4.13 -27.76 -9.87
C LEU A 76 3.99 -26.99 -8.55
N PRO A 77 3.63 -27.67 -7.45
CA PRO A 77 3.53 -27.04 -6.13
C PRO A 77 4.81 -26.29 -5.70
N ALA A 78 5.99 -26.78 -6.14
CA ALA A 78 7.29 -26.19 -5.84
C ALA A 78 7.49 -24.79 -6.44
N TYR A 79 6.67 -24.37 -7.42
CA TYR A 79 6.82 -23.06 -8.06
C TYR A 79 6.79 -21.91 -7.05
N TYR A 80 5.86 -21.96 -6.10
CA TYR A 80 5.72 -20.93 -5.08
C TYR A 80 7.00 -20.76 -4.26
N GLU A 81 7.60 -21.86 -3.82
CA GLU A 81 8.83 -21.85 -3.02
C GLU A 81 10.01 -21.24 -3.78
N LEU A 82 10.09 -21.50 -5.09
CA LEU A 82 11.17 -20.99 -5.95
C LEU A 82 11.07 -19.47 -6.19
N ILE A 83 9.85 -18.93 -6.30
CA ILE A 83 9.64 -17.49 -6.53
C ILE A 83 9.52 -16.69 -5.22
N LEU A 84 9.33 -17.35 -4.09
CA LEU A 84 9.06 -16.74 -2.78
C LEU A 84 9.99 -15.55 -2.44
N PRO A 85 11.32 -15.65 -2.60
CA PRO A 85 12.23 -14.54 -2.27
C PRO A 85 11.99 -13.27 -3.11
N TYR A 86 11.38 -13.42 -4.28
CA TYR A 86 11.20 -12.36 -5.26
C TYR A 86 9.79 -11.75 -5.25
N LEU A 87 8.84 -12.30 -4.47
CA LEU A 87 7.43 -11.89 -4.47
C LEU A 87 7.20 -10.42 -4.09
N GLY A 88 8.17 -9.78 -3.41
CA GLY A 88 8.14 -8.34 -3.17
C GLY A 88 8.07 -7.49 -4.46
N GLY A 89 8.41 -8.05 -5.62
CA GLY A 89 8.27 -7.40 -6.94
C GLY A 89 7.08 -7.85 -7.78
N ALA A 90 6.26 -8.79 -7.28
CA ALA A 90 5.23 -9.45 -8.08
C ALA A 90 4.07 -8.52 -8.47
N PRO A 91 3.63 -8.53 -9.74
CA PRO A 91 2.46 -7.78 -10.16
C PRO A 91 1.15 -8.38 -9.65
N ALA A 92 0.15 -7.52 -9.54
CA ALA A 92 -1.20 -7.87 -9.11
C ALA A 92 -1.75 -9.08 -9.86
N ALA A 93 -1.58 -9.12 -11.18
CA ALA A 93 -2.05 -10.23 -12.01
C ALA A 93 -1.47 -11.58 -11.57
N ASP A 94 -0.19 -11.62 -11.20
CA ASP A 94 0.46 -12.85 -10.78
C ASP A 94 0.07 -13.23 -9.35
N LEU A 95 -0.11 -12.26 -8.44
CA LEU A 95 -0.64 -12.53 -7.10
C LEU A 95 -2.07 -13.07 -7.16
N LYS A 96 -2.91 -12.57 -8.07
CA LYS A 96 -4.27 -13.07 -8.33
C LYS A 96 -4.30 -14.45 -8.99
N ALA A 97 -3.24 -14.81 -9.71
CA ALA A 97 -3.06 -16.17 -10.18
C ALA A 97 -2.70 -17.10 -9.00
N LEU A 98 -1.70 -16.72 -8.21
CA LEU A 98 -1.25 -17.47 -7.03
C LEU A 98 -2.34 -17.67 -5.98
N SER A 99 -3.29 -16.74 -5.86
CA SER A 99 -4.42 -16.88 -4.93
C SER A 99 -5.31 -18.08 -5.23
N LYS A 100 -5.19 -18.70 -6.41
CA LYS A 100 -5.96 -19.87 -6.83
C LYS A 100 -5.23 -21.19 -6.52
N ASP A 101 -3.96 -21.11 -6.12
CA ASP A 101 -3.06 -22.26 -5.98
C ASP A 101 -2.89 -22.73 -4.52
N ASN A 102 -3.60 -22.13 -3.56
CA ASN A 102 -3.56 -22.46 -2.13
C ASN A 102 -2.14 -22.47 -1.55
N VAL A 103 -1.35 -21.44 -1.86
CA VAL A 103 0.08 -21.36 -1.53
C VAL A 103 0.39 -21.20 -0.04
N ASN A 104 -0.62 -20.94 0.81
CA ASN A 104 -0.47 -20.70 2.24
C ASN A 104 0.62 -19.66 2.54
N MET A 105 0.51 -18.48 1.92
CA MET A 105 1.48 -17.41 2.07
C MET A 105 1.56 -16.93 3.52
N ASN A 106 2.78 -16.82 4.04
CA ASN A 106 3.00 -16.23 5.36
C ASN A 106 2.59 -14.75 5.38
N VAL A 107 1.97 -14.29 6.45
CA VAL A 107 1.58 -12.87 6.57
C VAL A 107 2.81 -11.96 6.53
N SER A 108 3.96 -12.42 7.04
CA SER A 108 5.24 -11.73 6.91
C SER A 108 5.68 -11.51 5.46
N THR A 109 5.37 -12.44 4.55
CA THR A 109 5.61 -12.26 3.12
C THR A 109 4.56 -11.30 2.54
N PHE A 110 3.29 -11.49 2.90
CA PHE A 110 2.18 -10.65 2.43
C PHE A 110 2.44 -9.16 2.69
N VAL A 111 2.91 -8.79 3.88
CA VAL A 111 3.18 -7.38 4.22
C VAL A 111 4.41 -6.79 3.51
N THR A 112 5.21 -7.60 2.82
CA THR A 112 6.37 -7.16 2.04
C THR A 112 6.10 -7.05 0.53
N LEU A 113 4.89 -7.44 0.09
CA LEU A 113 4.48 -7.30 -1.31
C LEU A 113 4.49 -5.83 -1.72
N ARG A 114 4.73 -5.58 -3.01
CA ARG A 114 4.68 -4.22 -3.55
C ARG A 114 3.31 -3.60 -3.33
N ARG A 115 3.31 -2.37 -2.78
CA ARG A 115 2.09 -1.68 -2.31
C ARG A 115 0.99 -1.64 -3.35
N GLU A 116 1.32 -1.26 -4.58
CA GLU A 116 0.35 -1.15 -5.69
C GLU A 116 -0.37 -2.47 -5.99
N SER A 117 0.32 -3.61 -5.83
CA SER A 117 -0.29 -4.91 -6.10
C SER A 117 -1.10 -5.39 -4.92
N LEU A 118 -0.61 -5.19 -3.69
CA LEU A 118 -1.36 -5.51 -2.48
C LEU A 118 -2.70 -4.75 -2.43
N MET A 119 -2.70 -3.45 -2.74
CA MET A 119 -3.92 -2.63 -2.73
C MET A 119 -4.96 -3.05 -3.78
N SER A 120 -4.55 -3.81 -4.81
CA SER A 120 -5.43 -4.29 -5.87
C SER A 120 -6.10 -5.65 -5.58
N LEU A 121 -5.73 -6.29 -4.46
CA LEU A 121 -6.26 -7.58 -4.04
C LEU A 121 -7.59 -7.40 -3.33
N THR A 122 -8.54 -8.28 -3.64
CA THR A 122 -9.84 -8.39 -2.98
C THR A 122 -9.77 -9.32 -1.76
N PRO A 123 -10.73 -9.27 -0.82
CA PRO A 123 -10.75 -10.18 0.32
C PRO A 123 -10.69 -11.67 -0.07
N PRO A 124 -11.43 -12.17 -1.09
CA PRO A 124 -11.29 -13.56 -1.54
C PRO A 124 -9.89 -13.89 -2.09
N GLU A 125 -9.24 -12.96 -2.79
CA GLU A 125 -7.87 -13.16 -3.28
C GLU A 125 -6.85 -13.20 -2.12
N VAL A 126 -7.02 -12.35 -1.09
CA VAL A 126 -6.20 -12.41 0.13
C VAL A 126 -6.42 -13.72 0.90
N GLN A 127 -7.67 -14.19 1.00
CA GLN A 127 -8.00 -15.49 1.56
C GLN A 127 -7.30 -16.63 0.81
N GLY A 128 -7.34 -16.62 -0.52
CA GLY A 128 -6.69 -17.64 -1.34
C GLY A 128 -5.16 -17.62 -1.26
N LEU A 129 -4.55 -16.43 -1.14
CA LEU A 129 -3.10 -16.30 -0.93
C LEU A 129 -2.68 -16.82 0.44
N LEU A 130 -3.32 -16.35 1.52
CA LEU A 130 -2.89 -16.67 2.89
C LEU A 130 -3.30 -18.09 3.30
N GLY A 131 -4.41 -18.61 2.78
CA GLY A 131 -4.89 -19.96 3.09
C GLY A 131 -4.97 -20.20 4.60
N LEU A 132 -4.24 -21.21 5.09
CA LEU A 132 -4.17 -21.56 6.51
C LEU A 132 -3.63 -20.42 7.40
N ASN A 133 -2.86 -19.49 6.85
CA ASN A 133 -2.29 -18.36 7.58
C ASN A 133 -3.24 -17.15 7.66
N LEU A 134 -4.43 -17.21 7.05
CA LEU A 134 -5.39 -16.10 7.07
C LEU A 134 -5.72 -15.57 8.48
N PRO A 135 -5.92 -16.42 9.52
CA PRO A 135 -6.22 -15.92 10.87
C PRO A 135 -5.15 -14.99 11.46
N GLU A 136 -3.88 -15.16 11.07
CA GLU A 136 -2.79 -14.31 11.55
C GLU A 136 -2.95 -12.85 11.06
N LEU A 137 -3.63 -12.62 9.93
CA LEU A 137 -3.84 -11.29 9.36
C LEU A 137 -4.52 -10.32 10.35
N ALA A 138 -5.37 -10.83 11.25
CA ALA A 138 -6.05 -10.04 12.27
C ALA A 138 -5.09 -9.34 13.25
N GLN A 139 -3.90 -9.92 13.47
CA GLN A 139 -2.85 -9.33 14.33
C GLN A 139 -2.19 -8.10 13.68
N TRP A 140 -2.30 -7.98 12.35
CA TRP A 140 -1.71 -6.93 11.55
C TRP A 140 -2.70 -5.81 11.17
N GLN A 141 -3.98 -5.94 11.51
CA GLN A 141 -5.06 -5.06 11.03
C GLN A 141 -4.83 -3.56 11.28
N TYR A 142 -4.06 -3.20 12.30
CA TYR A 142 -3.76 -1.79 12.65
C TYR A 142 -2.38 -1.32 12.14
N ARG A 143 -1.64 -2.16 11.42
CA ARG A 143 -0.30 -1.89 10.91
C ARG A 143 -0.33 -1.76 9.38
N ALA A 144 0.50 -0.86 8.85
CA ALA A 144 0.72 -0.82 7.42
C ALA A 144 1.48 -2.07 6.94
N PRO A 145 1.22 -2.59 5.72
CA PRO A 145 0.24 -2.10 4.73
C PRO A 145 -1.19 -2.66 4.92
N VAL A 146 -1.41 -3.56 5.88
CA VAL A 146 -2.69 -4.28 6.05
C VAL A 146 -3.83 -3.32 6.41
N ARG A 147 -3.56 -2.34 7.27
CA ARG A 147 -4.55 -1.31 7.62
C ARG A 147 -5.06 -0.56 6.40
N GLU A 148 -4.18 -0.12 5.51
CA GLU A 148 -4.61 0.62 4.31
C GLU A 148 -5.36 -0.28 3.33
N TRP A 149 -4.96 -1.55 3.23
CA TRP A 149 -5.70 -2.52 2.44
C TRP A 149 -7.12 -2.69 2.97
N ILE A 150 -7.30 -2.88 4.28
CA ILE A 150 -8.62 -2.98 4.93
C ILE A 150 -9.49 -1.76 4.60
N GLN A 151 -8.91 -0.55 4.69
CA GLN A 151 -9.63 0.71 4.48
C GLN A 151 -10.17 0.89 3.06
N VAL A 152 -9.58 0.24 2.06
CA VAL A 152 -10.07 0.28 0.67
C VAL A 152 -11.05 -0.84 0.34
N GLN A 153 -11.27 -1.79 1.25
CA GLN A 153 -12.26 -2.84 1.09
C GLN A 153 -13.62 -2.43 1.65
N LYS A 154 -14.67 -3.11 1.20
CA LYS A 154 -16.00 -3.05 1.82
C LYS A 154 -16.04 -3.87 3.10
N GLN A 155 -16.69 -3.35 4.15
CA GLN A 155 -16.80 -4.09 5.41
C GLN A 155 -17.53 -5.44 5.23
N SER A 156 -18.60 -5.51 4.42
CA SER A 156 -19.30 -6.78 4.21
C SER A 156 -18.45 -7.86 3.53
N GLU A 157 -17.50 -7.46 2.67
CA GLU A 157 -16.57 -8.39 2.02
C GLU A 157 -15.48 -8.85 2.98
N LEU A 158 -15.05 -7.98 3.91
CA LEU A 158 -14.14 -8.35 4.99
C LEU A 158 -14.80 -9.31 5.98
N ASP A 159 -16.08 -9.12 6.29
CA ASP A 159 -16.83 -9.96 7.24
C ASP A 159 -16.94 -11.42 6.76
N LYS A 160 -16.97 -11.65 5.44
CA LYS A 160 -16.93 -13.00 4.83
C LYS A 160 -15.65 -13.77 5.12
N LEU A 161 -14.58 -13.09 5.53
CA LEU A 161 -13.33 -13.75 5.93
C LEU A 161 -13.43 -14.41 7.32
N HIS A 162 -14.41 -14.03 8.13
CA HIS A 162 -14.66 -14.59 9.47
C HIS A 162 -13.46 -14.53 10.44
N ILE A 163 -12.58 -13.54 10.26
CA ILE A 163 -11.39 -13.31 11.12
C ILE A 163 -11.46 -11.98 11.91
N GLY A 164 -12.61 -11.30 11.90
CA GLY A 164 -12.84 -10.10 12.71
C GLY A 164 -12.07 -8.84 12.24
N LEU A 165 -11.81 -8.71 10.94
CA LEU A 165 -11.24 -7.46 10.40
C LEU A 165 -12.28 -6.34 10.44
N THR A 166 -11.86 -5.15 10.88
CA THR A 166 -12.73 -3.98 10.99
C THR A 166 -12.07 -2.74 10.41
N GLY A 167 -12.88 -1.78 9.94
CA GLY A 167 -12.39 -0.52 9.39
C GLY A 167 -12.48 -0.43 7.87
N GLY A 168 -13.21 -1.35 7.24
CA GLY A 168 -13.60 -1.22 5.83
C GLY A 168 -14.59 -0.08 5.60
N THR A 169 -14.79 0.24 4.34
CA THR A 169 -15.81 1.20 3.90
C THR A 169 -17.21 0.71 4.26
N GLN A 170 -18.03 1.62 4.78
CA GLN A 170 -19.42 1.35 5.12
C GLN A 170 -20.27 1.24 3.85
N GLU A 171 -21.20 0.31 3.86
CA GLU A 171 -22.18 0.15 2.80
C GLU A 171 -23.48 0.81 3.21
N GLY A 172 -23.82 1.90 2.54
CA GLY A 172 -25.05 2.64 2.81
C GLY A 172 -25.04 4.01 2.17
N TYR A 173 -26.23 4.57 2.00
CA TYR A 173 -26.41 5.97 1.65
C TYR A 173 -26.60 6.76 2.94
N ILE A 174 -25.96 7.92 3.05
CA ILE A 174 -26.37 8.91 4.04
C ILE A 174 -27.72 9.44 3.53
N ASN A 175 -28.83 9.07 4.19
CA ASN A 175 -30.09 9.77 3.99
C ASN A 175 -29.93 11.17 4.60
N ILE A 176 -29.51 12.13 3.78
CA ILE A 176 -29.56 13.55 4.13
C ILE A 176 -31.04 13.92 4.06
N VAL A 177 -31.77 13.73 5.17
CA VAL A 177 -33.09 14.31 5.33
C VAL A 177 -32.86 15.81 5.42
N THR A 178 -33.07 16.52 4.32
CA THR A 178 -33.05 17.98 4.31
C THR A 178 -34.11 18.45 5.32
N PRO A 179 -33.74 19.16 6.41
CA PRO A 179 -34.73 19.69 7.32
C PRO A 179 -35.63 20.63 6.51
N LYS A 180 -36.92 20.31 6.44
CA LYS A 180 -37.91 21.17 5.81
C LYS A 180 -38.13 22.33 6.77
N PHE A 181 -37.34 23.39 6.63
CA PHE A 181 -37.55 24.61 7.39
C PHE A 181 -38.96 25.13 7.04
N PRO A 182 -39.83 25.37 8.04
CA PRO A 182 -41.11 26.00 7.78
C PRO A 182 -40.86 27.34 7.09
N ALA A 183 -41.71 27.66 6.10
CA ALA A 183 -41.66 28.96 5.45
C ALA A 183 -41.68 30.05 6.53
N PRO A 184 -40.82 31.09 6.43
CA PRO A 184 -40.84 32.18 7.39
C PRO A 184 -42.26 32.72 7.46
N SER A 185 -42.83 32.71 8.67
CA SER A 185 -44.15 33.25 8.92
C SER A 185 -44.15 34.70 8.46
N SER A 186 -45.00 35.01 7.49
CA SER A 186 -45.32 36.38 7.07
C SER A 186 -46.19 37.06 8.12
N ALA A 187 -45.71 37.08 9.36
CA ALA A 187 -46.25 37.95 10.40
C ALA A 187 -45.85 39.39 10.03
N PRO A 188 -46.80 40.33 9.97
CA PRO A 188 -46.45 41.72 9.75
C PRO A 188 -45.54 42.18 10.88
N LEU A 189 -44.44 42.84 10.52
CA LEU A 189 -43.50 43.44 11.45
C LEU A 189 -44.29 44.49 12.25
N GLY A 190 -44.72 44.12 13.45
CA GLY A 190 -45.34 45.03 14.39
C GLY A 190 -44.40 46.20 14.64
N THR A 191 -44.95 47.40 14.57
CA THR A 191 -44.29 48.70 14.65
C THR A 191 -43.63 48.93 16.01
N VAL A 192 -42.50 48.28 16.29
CA VAL A 192 -41.62 48.65 17.41
C VAL A 192 -40.17 48.53 16.97
N ALA A 193 -39.80 49.34 15.99
CA ALA A 193 -38.41 49.54 15.60
C ALA A 193 -38.16 51.03 15.34
N MET A 194 -38.45 51.90 16.30
CA MET A 194 -37.98 53.29 16.30
C MET A 194 -37.83 53.80 17.74
N ALA A 195 -36.86 53.27 18.49
CA ALA A 195 -36.43 53.90 19.75
C ALA A 195 -35.01 53.50 20.17
N PHE A 196 -34.04 53.38 19.25
CA PHE A 196 -32.62 53.30 19.61
C PHE A 196 -31.70 54.07 18.65
N HIS A 197 -32.20 55.15 18.07
CA HIS A 197 -31.35 56.22 17.56
C HIS A 197 -31.47 57.38 18.54
N LEU A 198 -30.44 57.55 19.38
CA LEU A 198 -29.99 58.79 20.05
C LEU A 198 -29.07 58.52 21.28
N LEU A 199 -28.30 57.43 21.29
CA LEU A 199 -27.26 57.19 22.32
C LEU A 199 -25.84 56.82 21.80
N PRO A 200 -25.32 57.33 20.67
CA PRO A 200 -23.87 57.32 20.41
C PRO A 200 -23.17 58.68 20.55
N ALA A 201 -23.79 59.69 21.19
CA ALA A 201 -23.22 61.06 21.23
C ALA A 201 -22.82 61.59 22.64
N LEU A 202 -22.76 60.74 23.67
CA LEU A 202 -22.37 61.16 25.03
C LEU A 202 -21.20 60.39 25.68
N PHE A 203 -20.56 59.47 24.97
CA PHE A 203 -19.39 58.72 25.48
C PHE A 203 -18.05 59.08 24.82
N LEU A 204 -17.98 60.18 24.08
CA LEU A 204 -16.73 60.70 23.48
C LEU A 204 -16.14 61.93 24.18
N SER A 205 -16.76 62.45 25.26
CA SER A 205 -16.25 63.62 26.00
C SER A 205 -15.60 63.29 27.35
N PHE A 206 -15.57 62.03 27.79
CA PHE A 206 -14.99 61.65 29.10
C PHE A 206 -13.60 61.00 29.04
N LEU A 207 -12.99 60.86 27.86
CA LEU A 207 -11.64 60.26 27.71
C LEU A 207 -10.50 61.28 27.51
N MET A 208 -10.79 62.60 27.55
CA MET A 208 -9.79 63.66 27.35
C MET A 208 -9.50 64.51 28.60
N VAL A 209 -9.90 64.05 29.80
CA VAL A 209 -9.54 64.72 31.07
C VAL A 209 -8.63 63.86 31.96
N SER A 210 -8.36 62.60 31.60
CA SER A 210 -7.50 61.70 32.40
C SER A 210 -6.04 61.59 31.91
N ILE A 211 -5.59 62.51 31.04
CA ILE A 211 -4.19 62.54 30.52
C ILE A 211 -3.47 63.85 30.92
N LEU A 212 -4.08 64.71 31.74
CA LEU A 212 -3.40 65.89 32.30
C LEU A 212 -3.83 66.15 33.75
N SER A 213 -3.51 65.20 34.64
CA SER A 213 -3.39 65.39 36.09
C SER A 213 -2.45 64.33 36.64
#